data_AF-A0A7Y2YEN8-F1
#
_entry.id   AF-A0A7Y2YEN8-F1
#
_cell.length_a   1.000
_cell.length_b   1.000
_cell.length_c   1.000
_cell.angle_alpha   90.00
_cell.angle_beta   90.00
_cell.angle_gamma   90.00
#
_symmetry.space_group_name_H-M   'P 1'
#
loop_
_entity.id
_entity.type
_entity.pdbx_description
1 polymer ?
#
loop_
_entity_poly.entity_id
_entity_poly.type
_entity_poly.pdbx_seq_one_letter_code
_entity_poly.pdbx_strand_id
1 'polypeptide(L)'
;MGRLPIVAEDLGVITPEVDALRNDHGIPGMVVLQFEVGDPDFEIDAVDPNSVCYTGTHDNDTTVGWFAGAGDDTRTRKEILQTRKAALECTGGSPETIHADMIRLAYSTPSAIAMAPMQDYLGLGSEARFNIPGTTDNNWRWRLQNGALEPALVEWVAEQVEAASRVPVQSLNCAV
;
A
#
# COMPACT_ATOMS: atom_id res chain seq x y z
N MET A 1 29.90 -9.26 -8.25
CA MET A 1 28.52 -9.76 -8.41
C MET A 1 27.69 -8.61 -8.97
N GLY A 2 26.79 -8.88 -9.93
CA GLY A 2 25.95 -7.85 -10.54
C GLY A 2 24.84 -7.37 -9.59
N ARG A 3 24.01 -6.43 -10.08
CA ARG A 3 22.86 -5.90 -9.33
C ARG A 3 21.81 -7.00 -9.14
N LEU A 4 21.41 -7.28 -7.90
CA LEU A 4 20.38 -8.27 -7.56
C LEU A 4 19.00 -7.59 -7.58
N PRO A 5 18.03 -8.06 -8.39
CA PRO A 5 16.70 -7.46 -8.46
C PRO A 5 15.82 -8.00 -7.32
N ILE A 6 16.15 -7.62 -6.08
CA ILE A 6 15.44 -8.05 -4.87
C ILE A 6 14.88 -6.84 -4.12
N VAL A 7 13.79 -7.08 -3.39
CA VAL A 7 13.21 -6.18 -2.39
C VAL A 7 13.17 -6.98 -1.09
N ALA A 8 13.60 -6.37 0.01
CA ALA A 8 13.51 -6.97 1.33
C ALA A 8 12.09 -6.78 1.86
N GLU A 9 11.47 -7.87 2.32
CA GLU A 9 10.33 -7.78 3.24
C GLU A 9 10.93 -7.65 4.64
N ASP A 10 10.90 -6.42 5.16
CA ASP A 10 11.50 -6.00 6.42
C ASP A 10 10.43 -5.42 7.38
N LEU A 11 9.26 -6.05 7.43
CA LEU A 11 8.17 -5.63 8.30
C LEU A 11 8.28 -6.28 9.69
N GLY A 12 7.72 -5.62 10.70
CA GLY A 12 7.71 -6.10 12.08
C GLY A 12 8.94 -5.67 12.88
N VAL A 13 9.34 -6.47 13.87
CA VAL A 13 10.48 -6.15 14.73
C VAL A 13 11.78 -6.56 14.02
N ILE A 14 12.42 -5.58 13.39
CA ILE A 14 13.70 -5.74 12.70
C ILE A 14 14.86 -5.32 13.62
N THR A 15 15.99 -6.02 13.54
CA THR A 15 17.18 -5.68 14.34
C THR A 15 18.12 -4.76 13.54
N PRO A 16 18.94 -3.92 14.20
CA PRO A 16 19.89 -3.03 13.52
C PRO A 16 20.84 -3.75 12.56
N GLU A 17 21.15 -5.02 12.81
CA GLU A 17 21.99 -5.84 11.93
C GLU A 17 21.30 -6.18 10.61
N VAL A 18 19.98 -6.36 10.61
CA VAL A 18 19.20 -6.59 9.39
C VAL A 18 19.12 -5.31 8.56
N ASP A 19 18.89 -4.17 9.21
CA ASP A 19 18.92 -2.86 8.53
C ASP A 19 20.29 -2.57 7.92
N ALA A 20 21.36 -2.83 8.67
CA ALA A 20 22.74 -2.69 8.18
C ALA A 20 22.98 -3.57 6.96
N LEU A 21 22.58 -4.84 6.99
CA LEU A 21 22.72 -5.76 5.86
C LEU A 21 21.95 -5.27 4.62
N ARG A 22 20.70 -4.82 4.81
CA ARG A 22 19.86 -4.28 3.73
C ARG A 22 20.51 -3.05 3.10
N ASN A 23 20.94 -2.11 3.94
CA ASN A 23 21.50 -0.83 3.52
C ASN A 23 22.89 -0.99 2.87
N ASP A 24 23.76 -1.86 3.40
CA ASP A 24 25.09 -2.16 2.83
C ASP A 24 25.01 -2.74 1.41
N HIS A 25 23.91 -3.43 1.10
CA HIS A 25 23.63 -3.97 -0.23
C HIS A 25 22.72 -3.09 -1.09
N GLY A 26 22.25 -1.95 -0.57
CA GLY A 26 21.33 -1.05 -1.27
C GLY A 26 20.01 -1.73 -1.65
N ILE A 27 19.56 -2.70 -0.85
CA ILE A 27 18.33 -3.45 -1.11
C ILE A 27 17.14 -2.57 -0.68
N PRO A 28 16.13 -2.34 -1.53
CA PRO A 28 14.95 -1.61 -1.12
C PRO A 28 14.17 -2.36 -0.04
N GLY A 29 13.71 -1.67 1.00
CA GLY A 29 12.75 -2.22 1.95
C GLY A 29 11.30 -1.91 1.59
N MET A 30 10.40 -2.15 2.54
CA MET A 30 8.97 -1.92 2.40
C MET A 30 8.46 -0.83 3.34
N VAL A 31 7.51 -0.05 2.86
CA VAL A 31 6.69 0.86 3.67
C VAL A 31 5.24 0.48 3.47
N VAL A 32 4.47 0.27 4.54
CA VAL A 32 3.06 -0.14 4.45
C VAL A 32 2.21 0.90 5.16
N LEU A 33 1.51 1.73 4.40
CA LEU A 33 0.79 2.91 4.92
C LEU A 33 -0.28 2.57 5.96
N GLN A 34 -0.89 1.38 5.89
CA GLN A 34 -1.83 0.92 6.93
C GLN A 34 -1.19 0.78 8.33
N PHE A 35 0.15 0.69 8.42
CA PHE A 35 0.90 0.73 9.67
C PHE A 35 1.37 2.15 10.00
N GLU A 36 1.78 2.92 8.99
CA GLU A 36 2.41 4.24 9.16
C GLU A 36 1.42 5.35 9.50
N VAL A 37 0.27 5.42 8.82
CA VAL A 37 -0.61 6.60 8.86
C VAL A 37 -1.27 6.83 10.23
N GLY A 38 -1.29 5.81 11.09
CA GLY A 38 -1.73 5.91 12.48
C GLY A 38 -0.63 6.33 13.46
N ASP A 39 0.62 6.38 13.01
CA ASP A 39 1.78 6.76 13.81
C ASP A 39 1.97 8.28 13.80
N PRO A 40 1.99 8.97 14.96
CA PRO A 40 2.23 10.41 15.02
C PRO A 40 3.61 10.84 14.53
N ASP A 41 4.58 9.92 14.43
CA ASP A 41 5.94 10.20 13.96
C ASP A 41 6.09 9.95 12.44
N PHE A 42 5.02 9.52 11.74
CA PHE A 42 5.07 9.31 10.29
C PHE A 42 5.13 10.64 9.53
N GLU A 43 6.23 10.84 8.81
CA GLU A 43 6.45 12.00 7.95
C GLU A 43 6.68 11.52 6.51
N ILE A 44 5.80 11.92 5.59
CA ILE A 44 5.81 11.46 4.19
C ILE A 44 7.15 11.79 3.51
N ASP A 45 7.68 12.98 3.75
CA ASP A 45 8.94 13.46 3.16
C ASP A 45 10.18 12.76 3.73
N ALA A 46 10.04 12.07 4.87
CA ALA A 46 11.11 11.32 5.52
C ALA A 46 11.17 9.84 5.07
N VAL A 47 10.21 9.37 4.28
CA VAL A 47 10.21 8.01 3.73
C VAL A 47 11.49 7.78 2.90
N ASP A 48 12.15 6.63 3.09
CA ASP A 48 13.36 6.27 2.36
C ASP A 48 13.07 6.15 0.85
N PRO A 49 13.73 6.90 -0.05
CA PRO A 49 13.56 6.74 -1.48
C PRO A 49 13.94 5.34 -1.98
N ASN A 50 14.85 4.64 -1.29
CA ASN A 50 15.19 3.25 -1.59
C ASN A 50 14.21 2.28 -0.90
N SER A 51 12.94 2.43 -1.22
CA SER A 51 11.88 1.58 -0.67
C SER A 51 10.76 1.35 -1.70
N VAL A 52 9.87 0.44 -1.32
CA VAL A 52 8.63 0.15 -2.01
C VAL A 52 7.48 0.45 -1.07
N CYS A 53 6.69 1.47 -1.38
CA CYS A 53 5.53 1.87 -0.59
C CYS A 53 4.27 1.14 -1.05
N TYR A 54 3.50 0.62 -0.10
CA TYR A 54 2.24 -0.07 -0.29
C TYR A 54 1.14 0.64 0.48
N THR A 55 -0.08 0.68 -0.06
CA THR A 55 -1.26 0.99 0.78
C THR A 55 -1.42 -0.09 1.85
N GLY A 56 -1.48 -1.34 1.42
CA GLY A 56 -1.49 -2.56 2.21
C GLY A 56 -0.89 -3.71 1.40
N THR A 57 -0.53 -4.80 2.07
CA THR A 57 -0.08 -6.04 1.43
C THR A 57 -1.24 -7.02 1.26
N HIS A 58 -0.93 -8.24 0.82
CA HIS A 58 -1.92 -9.32 0.73
C HIS A 58 -2.36 -9.89 2.09
N ASP A 59 -1.57 -9.66 3.15
CA ASP A 59 -1.88 -10.07 4.52
C ASP A 59 -2.72 -9.04 5.29
N ASN A 60 -2.76 -7.82 4.76
CA ASN A 60 -3.59 -6.75 5.27
C ASN A 60 -5.06 -6.93 4.82
N ASP A 61 -5.96 -6.29 5.55
CA ASP A 61 -7.31 -6.04 5.01
C ASP A 61 -7.21 -5.02 3.86
N THR A 62 -8.27 -4.91 3.05
CA THR A 62 -8.37 -3.80 2.08
C THR A 62 -8.34 -2.47 2.82
N THR A 63 -7.97 -1.38 2.16
CA THR A 63 -7.94 -0.06 2.78
C THR A 63 -9.32 0.34 3.33
N VAL A 64 -10.41 -0.01 2.63
CA VAL A 64 -11.78 0.25 3.12
C VAL A 64 -12.09 -0.61 4.36
N GLY A 65 -11.74 -1.90 4.33
CA GLY A 65 -11.96 -2.81 5.45
C GLY A 65 -11.16 -2.43 6.70
N TRP A 66 -9.86 -2.18 6.52
CA TRP A 66 -8.97 -1.62 7.54
C TRP A 66 -9.50 -0.31 8.11
N PHE A 67 -9.97 0.62 7.28
CA PHE A 67 -10.48 1.90 7.77
C PHE A 67 -11.79 1.73 8.56
N ALA A 68 -12.65 0.78 8.16
CA ALA A 68 -13.90 0.50 8.87
C ALA A 68 -13.66 -0.15 10.24
N GLY A 69 -12.66 -1.02 10.34
CA GLY A 69 -12.37 -1.85 11.51
C GLY A 69 -13.27 -3.09 11.55
N ALA A 70 -12.85 -4.15 10.83
CA ALA A 70 -13.59 -5.40 10.69
C ALA A 70 -13.61 -6.24 11.99
N GLY A 71 -14.41 -7.31 12.02
CA GLY A 71 -14.63 -8.13 13.22
C GLY A 71 -13.42 -8.95 13.69
N ASP A 72 -12.44 -9.17 12.81
CA ASP A 72 -11.15 -9.82 13.08
C ASP A 72 -10.00 -8.82 13.28
N ASP A 73 -10.31 -7.52 13.34
CA ASP A 73 -9.32 -6.48 13.61
C ASP A 73 -8.78 -6.60 15.04
N THR A 74 -7.46 -6.63 15.16
CA THR A 74 -6.76 -6.72 16.44
C THR A 74 -6.75 -5.40 17.21
N ARG A 75 -7.04 -4.27 16.54
CA ARG A 75 -7.11 -2.96 17.16
C ARG A 75 -8.37 -2.82 18.00
N THR A 76 -8.24 -2.17 19.15
CA THR A 76 -9.38 -1.74 19.95
C THR A 76 -10.21 -0.70 19.20
N ARG A 77 -11.49 -0.54 19.59
CA ARG A 77 -12.36 0.51 19.04
C ARG A 77 -11.75 1.92 19.16
N LYS A 78 -10.99 2.17 20.22
CA LYS A 78 -10.32 3.46 20.42
C LYS A 78 -9.21 3.67 19.38
N GLU A 79 -8.37 2.65 19.18
CA GLU A 79 -7.30 2.67 18.17
C GLU A 79 -7.89 2.82 16.76
N ILE A 80 -8.95 2.09 16.43
CA ILE A 80 -9.64 2.25 15.12
C ILE A 80 -10.09 3.69 14.92
N LEU A 81 -10.74 4.32 15.92
CA LEU A 81 -11.17 5.72 15.81
C LEU A 81 -9.99 6.69 15.68
N GLN A 82 -8.87 6.43 16.37
CA GLN A 82 -7.67 7.24 16.29
C GLN A 82 -6.99 7.10 14.92
N THR A 83 -6.78 5.87 14.43
CA THR A 83 -6.21 5.61 13.12
C THR A 83 -7.07 6.20 12.00
N ARG A 84 -8.40 6.11 12.10
CA ARG A 84 -9.30 6.74 11.12
C ARG A 84 -9.12 8.25 11.08
N LYS A 85 -9.05 8.88 12.26
CA LYS A 85 -8.83 10.33 12.34
C LYS A 85 -7.47 10.71 11.74
N ALA A 86 -6.40 10.02 12.12
CA ALA A 86 -5.06 10.25 11.62
C ALA A 86 -4.98 10.06 10.10
N ALA A 87 -5.64 9.03 9.57
CA ALA A 87 -5.69 8.79 8.13
C ALA A 87 -6.39 9.90 7.35
N LEU A 88 -7.51 10.41 7.85
CA LEU A 88 -8.18 11.55 7.21
C LEU A 88 -7.37 12.84 7.34
N GLU A 89 -6.65 13.04 8.45
CA GLU A 89 -5.76 14.20 8.62
C GLU A 89 -4.54 14.12 7.69
N CYS A 90 -3.94 12.93 7.56
CA CYS A 90 -2.78 12.68 6.71
C CYS A 90 -3.10 12.83 5.22
N THR A 91 -4.25 12.30 4.79
CA THR A 91 -4.63 12.35 3.36
C THR A 91 -5.40 13.60 2.97
N GLY A 92 -6.01 14.31 3.94
CA GLY A 92 -6.93 15.41 3.68
C GLY A 92 -8.26 14.97 3.05
N GLY A 93 -8.54 13.67 3.03
CA GLY A 93 -9.67 13.05 2.35
C GLY A 93 -10.93 12.89 3.20
N SER A 94 -11.83 12.02 2.75
CA SER A 94 -13.04 11.63 3.48
C SER A 94 -13.16 10.11 3.63
N PRO A 95 -14.02 9.61 4.53
CA PRO A 95 -14.28 8.17 4.66
C PRO A 95 -14.66 7.48 3.34
N GLU A 96 -15.37 8.17 2.46
CA GLU A 96 -15.86 7.65 1.18
C GLU A 96 -14.74 7.52 0.14
N THR A 97 -13.68 8.32 0.26
CA THR A 97 -12.57 8.38 -0.70
C THR A 97 -11.29 7.70 -0.18
N ILE A 98 -11.31 7.14 1.04
CA ILE A 98 -10.11 6.68 1.74
C ILE A 98 -9.22 5.72 0.92
N HIS A 99 -9.81 4.83 0.13
CA HIS A 99 -9.06 3.91 -0.71
C HIS A 99 -8.25 4.65 -1.78
N ALA A 100 -8.89 5.60 -2.48
CA ALA A 100 -8.24 6.46 -3.48
C ALA A 100 -7.22 7.40 -2.84
N ASP A 101 -7.51 7.91 -1.65
CA ASP A 101 -6.65 8.84 -0.94
C ASP A 101 -5.37 8.17 -0.43
N MET A 102 -5.45 6.93 0.06
CA MET A 102 -4.28 6.14 0.43
C MET A 102 -3.43 5.76 -0.79
N ILE A 103 -4.04 5.51 -1.96
CA ILE A 103 -3.30 5.30 -3.22
C ILE A 103 -2.53 6.58 -3.59
N ARG A 104 -3.18 7.74 -3.53
CA ARG A 104 -2.52 9.03 -3.79
C ARG A 104 -1.39 9.31 -2.81
N LEU A 105 -1.59 8.97 -1.53
CA LEU A 105 -0.56 9.09 -0.50
C LEU A 105 0.64 8.18 -0.80
N ALA A 106 0.42 6.92 -1.19
CA ALA A 106 1.50 6.03 -1.60
C ALA A 106 2.28 6.62 -2.79
N TYR A 107 1.56 7.19 -3.74
CA TYR A 107 2.12 7.82 -4.92
C TYR A 107 2.88 9.11 -4.62
N SER A 108 2.49 9.87 -3.58
CA SER A 108 3.19 11.10 -3.20
C SER A 108 4.47 10.85 -2.39
N THR A 109 4.68 9.63 -1.86
CA THR A 109 5.94 9.30 -1.16
C THR A 109 7.15 9.41 -2.08
N PRO A 110 8.36 9.66 -1.55
CA PRO A 110 9.62 9.59 -2.31
C PRO A 110 10.05 8.17 -2.73
N SER A 111 9.32 7.12 -2.31
CA SER A 111 9.64 5.72 -2.60
C SER A 111 9.82 5.46 -4.09
N ALA A 112 10.87 4.71 -4.45
CA ALA A 112 11.17 4.35 -5.83
C ALA A 112 10.01 3.63 -6.52
N ILE A 113 9.27 2.81 -5.78
CA ILE A 113 8.07 2.12 -6.26
C ILE A 113 6.92 2.40 -5.29
N ALA A 114 5.72 2.67 -5.83
CA ALA A 114 4.48 2.73 -5.07
C ALA A 114 3.52 1.67 -5.63
N MET A 115 2.86 0.93 -4.75
CA MET A 115 1.96 -0.17 -5.10
C MET A 115 0.68 -0.13 -4.26
N ALA A 116 -0.40 -0.63 -4.85
CA ALA A 116 -1.65 -0.86 -4.14
C ALA A 116 -2.27 -2.18 -4.63
N PRO A 117 -2.92 -2.96 -3.76
CA PRO A 117 -3.69 -4.12 -4.17
C PRO A 117 -4.84 -3.73 -5.11
N MET A 118 -5.22 -4.62 -6.02
CA MET A 118 -6.35 -4.38 -6.94
C MET A 118 -7.67 -4.10 -6.22
N GLN A 119 -7.84 -4.65 -5.01
CA GLN A 119 -8.98 -4.40 -4.15
C GLN A 119 -9.12 -2.92 -3.75
N ASP A 120 -7.99 -2.23 -3.53
CA ASP A 120 -7.98 -0.81 -3.18
C ASP A 120 -8.32 0.06 -4.39
N TYR A 121 -7.81 -0.28 -5.57
CA TYR A 121 -8.21 0.37 -6.83
C TYR A 121 -9.72 0.26 -7.09
N LEU A 122 -10.33 -0.85 -6.70
CA LEU A 122 -11.77 -1.11 -6.83
C LEU A 122 -12.60 -0.58 -5.65
N GLY A 123 -11.97 -0.06 -4.59
CA GLY A 123 -12.66 0.41 -3.38
C GLY A 123 -13.46 -0.68 -2.65
N LEU A 124 -12.99 -1.93 -2.69
CA LEU A 124 -13.69 -3.06 -2.06
C LEU A 124 -13.46 -3.13 -0.56
N GLY A 125 -14.42 -3.70 0.18
CA GLY A 125 -14.32 -3.92 1.63
C GLY A 125 -13.65 -5.23 2.02
N SER A 126 -13.77 -5.61 3.29
CA SER A 126 -13.16 -6.82 3.86
C SER A 126 -13.63 -8.13 3.22
N GLU A 127 -14.74 -8.12 2.48
CA GLU A 127 -15.15 -9.28 1.66
C GLU A 127 -14.13 -9.63 0.57
N ALA A 128 -13.23 -8.69 0.23
CA ALA A 128 -12.18 -8.86 -0.75
C ALA A 128 -10.79 -9.07 -0.12
N ARG A 129 -10.69 -9.20 1.21
CA ARG A 129 -9.42 -9.49 1.90
C ARG A 129 -8.79 -10.77 1.34
N PHE A 130 -7.50 -10.70 0.99
CA PHE A 130 -6.83 -11.80 0.29
C PHE A 130 -6.39 -12.91 1.24
N ASN A 131 -5.78 -12.54 2.36
CA ASN A 131 -5.34 -13.46 3.40
C ASN A 131 -5.57 -12.86 4.80
N ILE A 132 -5.89 -13.72 5.75
CA ILE A 132 -5.93 -13.42 7.18
C ILE A 132 -4.84 -14.29 7.84
N PRO A 133 -3.68 -13.70 8.20
CA PRO A 133 -2.60 -14.43 8.84
C PRO A 133 -3.06 -15.21 10.08
N GLY A 134 -2.53 -16.42 10.26
CA GLY A 134 -2.88 -17.29 11.39
C GLY A 134 -4.16 -18.11 11.22
N THR A 135 -4.86 -17.99 10.08
CA THR A 135 -6.05 -18.79 9.77
C THR A 135 -5.77 -19.77 8.63
N THR A 136 -6.56 -20.86 8.55
CA THR A 136 -6.39 -21.90 7.52
C THR A 136 -7.50 -21.94 6.47
N ASP A 137 -8.63 -21.29 6.74
CA ASP A 137 -9.81 -21.34 5.89
C ASP A 137 -10.09 -19.98 5.24
N ASN A 138 -10.66 -20.01 4.04
CA ASN A 138 -11.12 -18.83 3.29
C ASN A 138 -10.06 -17.81 2.83
N ASN A 139 -8.78 -18.15 2.90
CA ASN A 139 -7.68 -17.34 2.34
C ASN A 139 -7.40 -17.65 0.86
N TRP A 140 -6.71 -16.75 0.16
CA TRP A 140 -6.20 -16.90 -1.21
C TRP A 140 -7.29 -17.15 -2.27
N ARG A 141 -8.51 -16.71 -1.99
CA ARG A 141 -9.70 -17.02 -2.79
C ARG A 141 -10.27 -15.85 -3.57
N TRP A 142 -9.94 -14.62 -3.19
CA TRP A 142 -10.45 -13.46 -3.90
C TRP A 142 -9.99 -13.48 -5.36
N ARG A 143 -10.91 -13.10 -6.25
CA ARG A 143 -10.69 -13.06 -7.70
C ARG A 143 -11.30 -11.79 -8.24
N LEU A 144 -10.56 -11.16 -9.14
CA LEU A 144 -11.07 -10.08 -9.97
C LEU A 144 -12.27 -10.58 -10.78
N GLN A 145 -13.39 -9.87 -10.69
CA GLN A 145 -14.59 -10.20 -11.46
C GLN A 145 -14.42 -9.78 -12.91
N ASN A 146 -15.02 -10.53 -13.83
CA ASN A 146 -15.07 -10.14 -15.23
C ASN A 146 -15.78 -8.79 -15.38
N GLY A 147 -15.15 -7.85 -16.09
CA GLY A 147 -15.70 -6.51 -16.28
C GLY A 147 -15.35 -5.49 -15.18
N ALA A 148 -14.64 -5.89 -14.11
CA ALA A 148 -14.26 -4.95 -13.04
C ALA A 148 -13.24 -3.87 -13.49
N LEU A 149 -12.49 -4.11 -14.58
CA LEU A 149 -11.58 -3.13 -15.17
C LEU A 149 -12.32 -2.25 -16.17
N GLU A 150 -13.26 -1.45 -15.67
CA GLU A 150 -14.00 -0.50 -16.48
C GLU A 150 -13.07 0.59 -17.06
N PRO A 151 -13.37 1.14 -18.25
CA PRO A 151 -12.55 2.20 -18.84
C PRO A 151 -12.29 3.38 -17.90
N ALA A 152 -13.28 3.78 -17.10
CA ALA A 152 -13.16 4.87 -16.13
C ALA A 152 -12.10 4.57 -15.04
N LEU A 153 -11.98 3.32 -14.60
CA LEU A 153 -10.95 2.93 -13.64
C LEU A 153 -9.56 3.02 -14.26
N VAL A 154 -9.41 2.53 -15.50
CA VAL A 154 -8.13 2.57 -16.22
C VAL A 154 -7.68 4.02 -16.44
N GLU A 155 -8.60 4.89 -16.87
CA GLU A 155 -8.35 6.33 -17.05
C GLU A 155 -7.97 6.98 -15.73
N TRP A 156 -8.73 6.72 -14.65
CA TRP A 156 -8.43 7.25 -13.33
C TRP A 156 -7.04 6.84 -12.82
N VAL A 157 -6.64 5.56 -12.98
CA VAL A 157 -5.31 5.09 -12.59
C VAL A 157 -4.22 5.80 -13.39
N ALA A 158 -4.40 5.96 -14.71
CA ALA A 158 -3.47 6.69 -15.54
C ALA A 158 -3.30 8.14 -15.08
N GLU A 159 -4.41 8.84 -14.79
CA GLU A 159 -4.40 10.20 -14.24
C GLU A 159 -3.65 10.28 -12.91
N GLN A 160 -3.83 9.32 -12.00
CA GLN A 160 -3.11 9.34 -10.71
C GLN A 160 -1.60 9.15 -10.91
N VAL A 161 -1.19 8.27 -11.82
CA VAL A 161 0.22 8.03 -12.16
C VAL A 161 0.85 9.27 -12.80
N GLU A 162 0.13 9.93 -13.71
CA GLU A 162 0.55 11.19 -14.32
C GLU A 162 0.68 12.33 -13.31
N ALA A 163 -0.35 12.54 -12.49
CA ALA A 163 -0.35 13.58 -11.46
C ALA A 163 0.80 13.41 -10.45
N ALA A 164 1.16 12.16 -10.13
CA ALA A 164 2.28 11.84 -9.25
C ALA A 164 3.66 11.85 -9.93
N SER A 165 3.74 12.18 -11.22
CA SER A 165 4.98 12.10 -12.01
C SER A 165 5.63 10.71 -11.97
N ARG A 166 4.81 9.66 -11.84
CA ARG A 166 5.24 8.24 -11.83
C ARG A 166 5.10 7.57 -13.20
N VAL A 167 4.94 8.37 -14.25
CA VAL A 167 4.87 7.89 -15.64
C VAL A 167 6.16 7.18 -16.04
N PRO A 168 6.09 6.18 -16.93
CA PRO A 168 7.29 5.60 -17.52
C PRO A 168 8.15 6.69 -18.15
N VAL A 169 9.45 6.71 -17.84
CA VAL A 169 10.43 7.55 -18.54
C VAL A 169 10.56 7.01 -19.96
N GLN A 170 9.73 7.52 -20.89
CA GLN A 170 9.69 7.22 -22.33
C GLN A 170 9.88 5.75 -22.75
N SER A 171 8.77 5.12 -23.13
CA SER A 171 8.61 3.95 -24.01
C SER A 171 9.83 3.03 -24.20
N LEU A 172 9.77 1.85 -23.58
CA LEU A 172 10.35 0.66 -24.20
C LEU A 172 9.79 0.58 -25.63
N ASN A 173 10.65 0.87 -26.62
CA ASN A 173 10.41 0.56 -28.02
C ASN A 173 10.27 -0.97 -28.15
N CYS A 174 9.09 -1.50 -27.83
CA CYS A 174 8.70 -2.83 -28.28
C CYS A 174 8.24 -2.68 -29.74
N ALA A 175 9.21 -2.62 -30.64
CA ALA A 175 9.00 -3.05 -32.00
C ALA A 175 8.65 -4.54 -31.98
N VAL A 176 7.46 -4.88 -32.48
CA VAL A 176 7.13 -6.19 -33.03
C VAL A 176 6.58 -5.96 -34.43
#